data_AF-A0A1I9G9C8-F1
#
_entry.id   AF-A0A1I9G9C8-F1
#
_cell.length_a   1.000
_cell.length_b   1.000
_cell.length_c   1.000
_cell.angle_alpha   90.00
_cell.angle_beta   90.00
_cell.angle_gamma   90.00
#
_symmetry.space_group_name_H-M   'P 1'
#
loop_
_entity.id
_entity.type
_entity.pdbx_description
1 polymer ?
#
loop_
_entity_poly.entity_id
_entity_poly.type
_entity_poly.pdbx_seq_one_letter_code
_entity_poly.pdbx_strand_id
1 'polypeptide(L)' 'LIESVYSIKPRQAEAVGLPVLWELLRTPPRSCSDPEVREAIRHYAITMARCIGIKTLLQLSTFRINPNQKKTLQELIS' A
#
# COMPACT_ATOMS: atom_id res chain seq x y z
N LEU A 1 -15.78 11.46 15.24
CA LEU A 1 -14.32 11.59 15.39
C LEU A 1 -13.81 10.28 15.93
N ILE A 2 -13.25 9.40 15.08
CA ILE A 2 -12.61 8.18 15.56
C ILE A 2 -11.22 8.60 16.00
N GLU A 3 -11.07 8.87 17.30
CA GLU A 3 -9.77 9.05 17.92
C GLU A 3 -8.98 7.75 17.76
N SER A 4 -7.77 7.87 17.22
CA SER A 4 -6.84 6.75 17.12
C SER A 4 -6.55 6.23 18.53
N VAL A 5 -7.09 5.06 18.87
CA VAL A 5 -6.97 4.40 20.18
C VAL A 5 -5.50 4.13 20.57
N TYR A 6 -4.56 4.26 19.63
CA TYR A 6 -3.13 4.15 19.88
C TYR A 6 -2.43 5.48 19.58
N SER A 7 -1.88 6.09 20.64
CA SER A 7 -1.06 7.32 20.58
C SER A 7 0.25 7.12 19.80
N ILE A 8 0.65 5.87 19.59
CA ILE A 8 1.81 5.47 18.78
C ILE A 8 1.21 4.62 17.67
N LYS A 9 1.33 5.04 16.41
CA LYS A 9 0.94 4.20 15.26
C LYS A 9 1.48 2.79 15.51
N PRO A 10 0.66 1.72 15.50
CA PRO A 10 1.19 0.40 15.77
C PRO A 10 2.22 0.10 14.68
N ARG A 11 3.50 0.03 15.07
CA ARG A 11 4.62 -0.38 14.20
C ARG A 11 4.30 -1.66 13.44
N GLN A 12 3.36 -2.46 13.92
CA GLN A 12 2.83 -3.66 13.27
C GLN A 12 2.17 -3.39 11.90
N ALA A 13 1.41 -2.30 11.73
CA ALA A 13 0.78 -2.00 10.44
C ALA A 13 1.86 -1.73 9.36
N GLU A 14 2.93 -1.03 9.74
CA GLU A 14 4.08 -0.81 8.87
C GLU A 14 4.88 -2.11 8.66
N ALA A 15 5.18 -2.83 9.75
CA ALA A 15 6.04 -4.02 9.73
C ALA A 15 5.42 -5.21 8.99
N VAL A 16 4.11 -5.39 9.07
CA VAL A 16 3.39 -6.51 8.44
C VAL A 16 2.73 -6.08 7.14
N GLY A 17 2.17 -4.87 7.11
CA GLY A 17 1.35 -4.43 5.99
C GLY A 17 2.15 -4.01 4.75
N LEU A 18 3.29 -3.34 4.95
CA LEU A 18 4.12 -2.86 3.83
C LEU A 18 4.75 -4.00 3.01
N PRO A 19 5.35 -5.05 3.62
CA PRO A 19 5.86 -6.18 2.86
C PRO A 19 4.81 -6.80 1.93
N VAL A 20 3.58 -7.00 2.43
CA VAL A 20 2.47 -7.53 1.63
C VAL A 20 2.14 -6.61 0.46
N LEU A 21 2.06 -5.30 0.69
CA LEU A 21 1.81 -4.33 -0.39
C LEU A 21 2.90 -4.40 -1.48
N TRP A 22 4.17 -4.56 -1.09
CA TRP A 22 5.28 -4.66 -2.04
C TRP A 22 5.18 -5.92 -2.89
N GLU A 23 4.84 -7.06 -2.29
CA GLU A 23 4.62 -8.30 -3.04
C GLU A 23 3.44 -8.19 -4.01
N LEU A 24 2.32 -7.59 -3.57
CA LEU A 24 1.16 -7.37 -4.45
C LEU A 24 1.51 -6.49 -5.66
N LEU A 25 2.33 -5.45 -5.48
CA LEU A 25 2.79 -4.59 -6.57
C LEU A 25 3.85 -5.24 -7.47
N ARG A 26 4.58 -6.24 -6.96
CA ARG A 26 5.53 -7.04 -7.75
C ARG A 26 4.85 -8.15 -8.54
N THR A 27 3.67 -8.56 -8.10
CA THR A 27 2.92 -9.64 -8.73
C THR A 27 2.56 -9.24 -10.16
N PRO A 28 2.82 -10.10 -11.17
CA PRO A 28 2.61 -9.75 -12.56
C PRO A 28 1.12 -9.50 -12.85
N PRO A 29 0.80 -8.60 -13.81
CA PRO A 29 -0.58 -8.21 -14.14
C PRO A 29 -1.50 -9.38 -14.50
N ARG A 30 -0.94 -10.51 -14.97
CA ARG A 30 -1.70 -11.73 -15.31
C ARG A 30 -2.38 -12.35 -14.09
N SER A 31 -1.83 -12.18 -12.89
CA SER A 31 -2.46 -12.59 -11.64
C SER A 31 -3.49 -11.57 -11.11
N CYS A 32 -3.54 -10.38 -11.72
CA CYS A 32 -4.48 -9.28 -11.44
C CYS A 32 -5.52 -9.10 -12.57
N SER A 33 -5.73 -10.13 -13.40
CA SER A 33 -6.78 -10.12 -14.42
C SER A 33 -8.18 -10.07 -13.80
N ASP A 34 -8.32 -10.65 -12.61
CA ASP A 34 -9.54 -10.65 -11.81
C ASP A 34 -9.87 -9.23 -11.28
N PRO A 35 -11.06 -8.68 -11.59
CA PRO A 35 -11.45 -7.35 -11.14
C PRO A 35 -11.60 -7.24 -9.61
N GLU A 36 -12.03 -8.29 -8.92
CA GLU A 36 -12.17 -8.29 -7.46
C GLU A 36 -10.80 -8.25 -6.78
N VAL A 37 -9.81 -8.96 -7.34
CA VAL A 37 -8.43 -8.91 -6.86
C VAL A 37 -7.84 -7.51 -7.01
N ARG A 38 -8.05 -6.84 -8.15
CA ARG A 38 -7.60 -5.45 -8.34
C ARG A 38 -8.26 -4.50 -7.35
N GLU A 39 -9.57 -4.66 -7.14
CA GLU A 39 -10.34 -3.85 -6.20
C GLU A 39 -9.79 -4.01 -4.76
N ALA A 40 -9.51 -5.24 -4.35
CA ALA A 40 -8.91 -5.56 -3.06
C ALA A 40 -7.51 -4.94 -2.89
N ILE A 41 -6.64 -5.05 -3.91
CA ILE A 41 -5.30 -4.45 -3.90
C ILE A 41 -5.39 -2.93 -3.74
N ARG A 42 -6.30 -2.28 -4.47
CA ARG A 42 -6.53 -0.84 -4.37
C ARG A 42 -7.02 -0.44 -2.97
N HIS A 43 -8.01 -1.14 -2.42
CA HIS A 43 -8.48 -0.88 -1.05
C HIS A 43 -7.37 -1.07 -0.01
N TYR A 44 -6.53 -2.09 -0.19
CA TYR A 44 -5.38 -2.33 0.66
C TYR A 44 -4.38 -1.16 0.59
N ALA A 45 -4.01 -0.71 -0.60
CA ALA A 45 -3.11 0.43 -0.81
C ALA A 45 -3.66 1.72 -0.20
N ILE A 46 -4.95 2.03 -0.40
CA ILE A 46 -5.62 3.19 0.19
C ILE A 46 -5.61 3.12 1.73
N THR A 47 -5.87 1.95 2.30
CA THR A 47 -5.84 1.75 3.76
C THR A 47 -4.44 1.99 4.31
N MET A 48 -3.41 1.44 3.64
CA MET A 48 -2.02 1.68 4.00
C MET A 48 -1.65 3.17 3.92
N ALA A 49 -2.12 3.89 2.90
CA ALA A 49 -1.91 5.32 2.75
C ALA A 49 -2.59 6.13 3.87
N ARG A 50 -3.79 5.72 4.33
CA ARG A 50 -4.48 6.33 5.48
C ARG A 50 -3.74 6.07 6.78
N CYS A 51 -3.23 4.85 6.99
CA CYS A 51 -2.50 4.49 8.20
C CYS A 51 -1.14 5.17 8.29
N ILE A 52 -0.39 5.26 7.19
CA ILE A 52 1.03 5.67 7.19
C ILE A 52 1.21 7.11 6.70
N GLY A 53 0.32 7.58 5.83
CA GLY A 53 0.42 8.86 5.13
C GLY A 53 0.96 8.66 3.71
N ILE A 54 0.33 9.31 2.72
CA ILE A 54 0.67 9.17 1.29
C ILE A 54 2.16 9.46 1.02
N LYS A 55 2.66 10.60 1.53
CA LYS A 55 4.06 11.01 1.34
C LYS A 55 5.03 9.97 1.90
N THR A 56 4.79 9.51 3.13
CA THR A 56 5.62 8.52 3.80
C THR A 56 5.57 7.17 3.06
N LEU A 57 4.38 6.73 2.63
CA LEU A 57 4.23 5.49 1.86
C LEU A 57 5.02 5.51 0.55
N LEU A 58 4.96 6.62 -0.20
CA LEU A 58 5.73 6.78 -1.44
C LEU A 58 7.24 6.91 -1.20
N GLN A 59 7.66 7.46 -0.06
CA GLN A 59 9.07 7.49 0.33
C GLN A 59 9.58 6.07 0.62
N LEU A 60 8.86 5.32 1.46
CA LEU A 60 9.19 3.95 1.85
C LEU A 60 9.22 2.97 0.67
N SER A 61 8.45 3.24 -0.38
CA SER A 61 8.41 2.38 -1.58
C SER A 61 9.66 2.51 -2.46
N THR A 62 10.40 3.62 -2.39
CA THR A 62 11.52 3.98 -3.30
C THR A 62 12.61 2.90 -3.39
N PHE A 63 12.89 2.18 -2.30
CA PHE A 63 13.92 1.13 -2.25
C PHE A 63 13.34 -0.29 -2.29
N ARG A 64 12.02 -0.42 -2.47
CA ARG A 64 11.32 -1.70 -2.40
C ARG A 64 10.70 -2.10 -3.74
N ILE A 65 10.26 -1.14 -4.54
CA ILE A 65 9.61 -1.39 -5.82
C ILE A 65 10.24 -0.51 -6.92
N ASN A 66 10.11 -0.94 -8.16
CA ASN A 66 10.66 -0.20 -9.30
C ASN A 66 9.82 1.06 -9.63
N PRO A 67 10.33 2.00 -10.45
CA PRO A 67 9.62 3.23 -10.78
C PRO A 67 8.22 3.04 -11.37
N ASN A 68 8.01 2.01 -12.20
CA ASN A 68 6.70 1.71 -12.79
C ASN A 68 5.70 1.27 -11.71
N GLN A 69 6.13 0.37 -10.81
CA GLN A 69 5.32 -0.07 -9.67
C GLN A 69 5.01 1.08 -8.71
N LYS A 70 5.95 2.01 -8.53
CA LYS A 70 5.74 3.22 -7.73
C LYS A 70 4.69 4.13 -8.37
N LYS A 71 4.70 4.26 -9.71
CA LYS A 71 3.66 4.98 -10.44
C LYS A 71 2.30 4.31 -10.27
N THR A 72 2.21 2.99 -10.40
CA THR A 72 0.98 2.23 -10.14
C THR A 72 0.49 2.45 -8.71
N LEU A 73 1.38 2.39 -7.71
CA LEU A 73 1.01 2.68 -6.33
C LEU A 73 0.45 4.10 -6.18
N GLN A 74 1.07 5.08 -6.83
CA GLN A 74 0.58 6.46 -6.82
C GLN A 74 -0.82 6.56 -7.45
N GLU A 75 -1.06 5.88 -8.57
CA GLU A 75 -2.38 5.83 -9.22
C GLU A 75 -3.45 5.15 -8.35
N LEU A 76 -3.08 4.13 -7.58
CA LEU A 76 -4.01 3.40 -6.70
C LEU A 76 -4.45 4.20 -5.46
N ILE A 77 -3.62 5.14 -4.99
CA ILE A 77 -3.86 5.90 -3.75
C ILE A 77 -4.23 7.37 -3.99
N SER A 78 -4.25 7.81 -5.25
CA SER A 78 -4.68 9.15 -5.65
C SER A 78 -6.20 9.24 -5.80
#